data_AF-A0A943Y5J5-F1
#
_entry.id   AF-A0A943Y5J5-F1
#
_cell.length_a   1.000
_cell.length_b   1.000
_cell.length_c   1.000
_cell.angle_alpha   90.00
_cell.angle_beta   90.00
_cell.angle_gamma   90.00
#
_symmetry.space_group_name_H-M   'P 1'
#
loop_
_entity.id
_entity.type
_entity.pdbx_description
1 polymer ?
#
loop_
_entity_poly.entity_id
_entity_poly.type
_entity_poly.pdbx_seq_one_letter_code
_entity_poly.pdbx_strand_id
1 'polypeptide(L)'
;MNIPIILYGDDGTLLKSIETQHGRITVARTVQDFSEALGMAHTGIARVLLCVRVPSEVSASMVDSLAQSEVLLAVIAPENLPLPTEVHRIRTDAALEEILGSIERAVDAALGRPRSMYGVHQTTLSAMPGNALTADPSGYGYDAAGQNAVGYGYDLGYGQADRSLSDSSGGAYGYDLGRRASSAETDTDPYGYGVSAGNENSSLASNPVDQNPEAPVSPSDEESVLARAAAIVDAIAPGNEYTRRFEEEIEDSLPQHPDITQDPEAPVRYQPGHRLGKILTVWGTHGAPGRSTIAFNLAALAAQQGQSVCLIDADTYAPSLDALMALEDAGSGLAIICSDADRAQLDEKKAGAIMERVPLKQGFFDFLSGITSASRWPEVRARAFSEVLGWLKPRYDIIICDVAAPIEMDEELTFDGPAPRRNAATLTALAESDRVIVVGEADVVGLPRLINLAREVQERPDLMAPGASVQYWLNRSRREAAGFNPEAKMRDNWSRYLSVPLNGVIPYERKMMDRLRRNGEALLEVAPRHALVQAFDAMLEGMYAVQPVT
;
A
#
# COMPACT_ATOMS: atom_id res chain seq x y z
N MET A 1 -18.31 10.28 13.93
CA MET A 1 -17.21 9.30 14.12
C MET A 1 -17.55 8.41 15.30
N ASN A 2 -17.30 7.09 15.22
CA ASN A 2 -17.50 6.18 16.35
C ASN A 2 -16.37 6.33 17.40
N ILE A 3 -16.75 6.36 18.67
CA ILE A 3 -15.94 6.48 19.87
C ILE A 3 -16.09 5.15 20.65
N PRO A 4 -15.26 4.14 20.36
CA PRO A 4 -15.20 2.92 21.15
C PRO A 4 -14.66 3.20 22.55
N ILE A 5 -15.26 2.60 23.59
CA ILE A 5 -14.87 2.78 24.99
C ILE A 5 -14.57 1.46 25.70
N ILE A 6 -13.70 1.49 26.71
CA ILE A 6 -13.57 0.44 27.72
C ILE A 6 -14.38 0.88 28.94
N LEU A 7 -15.33 0.05 29.39
CA LEU A 7 -16.03 0.25 30.66
C LEU A 7 -15.27 -0.44 31.79
N TYR A 8 -14.74 0.34 32.74
CA TYR A 8 -14.15 -0.19 33.97
C TYR A 8 -15.15 -0.12 35.13
N GLY A 9 -15.39 -1.26 35.79
CA GLY A 9 -16.12 -1.35 37.04
C GLY A 9 -17.65 -1.22 36.94
N ASP A 10 -18.22 -1.21 35.73
CA ASP A 10 -19.68 -1.27 35.50
C ASP A 10 -20.29 -2.58 36.04
N ASP A 11 -21.52 -2.54 36.54
CA ASP A 11 -22.28 -3.73 36.95
C ASP A 11 -23.13 -4.33 35.81
N GLY A 12 -23.06 -3.71 34.63
CA GLY A 12 -23.81 -4.07 33.42
C GLY A 12 -25.07 -3.21 33.24
N THR A 13 -25.32 -2.21 34.09
CA THR A 13 -26.36 -1.21 33.87
C THR A 13 -25.96 -0.21 32.79
N LEU A 14 -24.71 0.30 32.84
CA LEU A 14 -24.25 1.31 31.87
C LEU A 14 -24.03 0.69 30.49
N LEU A 15 -23.45 -0.51 30.42
CA LEU A 15 -23.31 -1.30 29.19
C LEU A 15 -24.63 -1.38 28.40
N LYS A 16 -25.69 -1.94 29.01
CA LYS A 16 -26.99 -2.14 28.35
C LYS A 16 -27.63 -0.82 27.91
N SER A 17 -27.46 0.22 28.71
CA SER A 17 -27.99 1.55 28.42
C SER A 17 -27.31 2.18 27.19
N ILE A 18 -25.99 2.04 27.07
CA ILE A 18 -25.22 2.50 25.90
C ILE A 18 -25.57 1.67 24.66
N GLU A 19 -25.65 0.34 24.78
CA GLU A 19 -26.02 -0.55 23.68
C GLU A 19 -27.42 -0.24 23.12
N THR A 20 -28.38 0.10 23.99
CA THR A 20 -29.77 0.44 23.60
C THR A 20 -29.87 1.78 22.86
N GLN A 21 -28.97 2.74 23.14
CA GLN A 21 -29.08 4.11 22.61
C GLN A 21 -28.47 4.30 21.20
N HIS A 22 -27.69 3.32 20.70
CA HIS A 22 -27.13 3.30 19.33
C HIS A 22 -26.46 4.61 18.85
N GLY A 23 -25.77 5.33 19.76
CA GLY A 23 -25.14 6.63 19.49
C GLY A 23 -23.74 6.55 18.85
N ARG A 24 -22.98 7.66 18.90
CA ARG A 24 -21.56 7.69 18.48
C ARG A 24 -20.63 6.90 19.40
N ILE A 25 -21.09 6.44 20.57
CA ILE A 25 -20.30 5.71 21.56
C ILE A 25 -20.68 4.23 21.54
N THR A 26 -19.68 3.35 21.46
CA THR A 26 -19.88 1.89 21.50
C THR A 26 -18.96 1.25 22.52
N VAL A 27 -19.44 0.29 23.32
CA VAL A 27 -18.56 -0.44 24.24
C VAL A 27 -17.72 -1.45 23.46
N ALA A 28 -16.39 -1.36 23.58
CA ALA A 28 -15.46 -2.33 23.00
C ALA A 28 -15.21 -3.51 23.96
N ARG A 29 -15.04 -3.22 25.26
CA ARG A 29 -14.87 -4.19 26.36
C ARG A 29 -15.41 -3.64 27.67
N THR A 30 -15.85 -4.54 28.55
CA THR A 30 -16.20 -4.25 29.95
C THR A 30 -15.29 -5.08 30.84
N VAL A 31 -14.72 -4.47 31.89
CA VAL A 31 -13.62 -5.02 32.68
C VAL A 31 -13.83 -4.72 34.16
N GLN A 32 -13.47 -5.65 35.04
CA GLN A 32 -13.56 -5.47 36.50
C GLN A 32 -12.20 -5.20 37.16
N ASP A 33 -11.09 -5.56 36.50
CA ASP A 33 -9.74 -5.21 36.92
C ASP A 33 -9.25 -3.93 36.20
N PHE A 34 -8.57 -3.04 36.93
CA PHE A 34 -8.10 -1.77 36.39
C PHE A 34 -6.81 -1.91 35.59
N SER A 35 -5.94 -2.85 35.98
CA SER A 35 -4.69 -3.18 35.28
C SER A 35 -4.98 -3.83 33.93
N GLU A 36 -5.98 -4.71 33.87
CA GLU A 36 -6.49 -5.27 32.60
C GLU A 36 -7.04 -4.16 31.71
N ALA A 37 -7.88 -3.26 32.26
CA ALA A 37 -8.45 -2.13 31.52
C ALA A 37 -7.38 -1.15 31.00
N LEU A 38 -6.32 -0.90 31.78
CA LEU A 38 -5.16 -0.09 31.39
C LEU A 38 -4.35 -0.76 30.28
N GLY A 39 -4.05 -2.06 30.42
CA GLY A 39 -3.38 -2.84 29.39
C GLY A 39 -4.17 -2.85 28.07
N MET A 40 -5.48 -3.07 28.14
CA MET A 40 -6.39 -2.96 27.01
C MET A 40 -6.37 -1.57 26.37
N ALA A 41 -6.38 -0.49 27.16
CA ALA A 41 -6.31 0.87 26.64
C ALA A 41 -5.04 1.08 25.78
N HIS A 42 -3.87 0.62 26.24
CA HIS A 42 -2.61 0.70 25.49
C HIS A 42 -2.57 -0.17 24.22
N THR A 43 -3.36 -1.24 24.12
CA THR A 43 -3.52 -1.95 22.84
C THR A 43 -4.17 -1.07 21.77
N GLY A 44 -4.86 0.01 22.16
CA GLY A 44 -5.59 0.88 21.25
C GLY A 44 -6.78 0.16 20.63
N ILE A 45 -7.69 -0.34 21.48
CA ILE A 45 -9.03 -0.83 21.10
C ILE A 45 -10.16 0.16 21.46
N ALA A 46 -9.84 1.23 22.20
CA ALA A 46 -10.79 2.25 22.64
C ALA A 46 -10.15 3.65 22.60
N ARG A 47 -11.01 4.68 22.55
CA ARG A 47 -10.66 6.11 22.67
C ARG A 47 -10.82 6.64 24.09
N VAL A 48 -11.54 5.91 24.94
CA VAL A 48 -11.89 6.32 26.30
C VAL A 48 -11.81 5.10 27.21
N LEU A 49 -11.15 5.25 28.34
CA LEU A 49 -11.30 4.36 29.49
C LEU A 49 -12.29 5.05 30.44
N LEU A 50 -13.52 4.54 30.50
CA LEU A 50 -14.59 5.08 31.34
C LEU A 50 -14.68 4.27 32.64
N CYS A 51 -14.20 4.86 33.72
CA CYS A 51 -14.27 4.31 35.06
C CYS A 51 -15.61 4.67 35.72
N VAL A 52 -16.52 3.70 35.79
CA VAL A 52 -17.82 3.81 36.48
C VAL A 52 -17.64 3.79 38.01
N ARG A 53 -16.59 3.12 38.48
CA ARG A 53 -16.09 3.20 39.86
C ARG A 53 -14.71 3.85 39.87
N VAL A 54 -14.44 4.66 40.89
CA VAL A 54 -13.13 5.29 41.12
C VAL A 54 -12.05 4.20 41.30
N PRO A 55 -10.97 4.18 40.49
CA PRO A 55 -9.87 3.24 40.70
C PRO A 55 -9.12 3.53 42.00
N SER A 56 -8.54 2.50 42.62
CA SER A 56 -7.79 2.64 43.88
C SER A 56 -6.52 3.49 43.75
N GLU A 57 -5.91 3.50 42.56
CA GLU A 57 -4.71 4.28 42.25
C GLU A 57 -4.85 4.92 40.86
N VAL A 58 -4.69 6.25 40.78
CA VAL A 58 -4.62 7.02 39.53
C VAL A 58 -3.49 8.04 39.65
N SER A 59 -2.32 7.71 39.11
CA SER A 59 -1.16 8.62 39.07
C SER A 59 -1.19 9.50 37.82
N ALA A 60 -0.59 10.69 37.88
CA ALA A 60 -0.42 11.55 36.70
C ALA A 60 0.29 10.80 35.55
N SER A 61 1.33 10.01 35.85
CA SER A 61 2.06 9.18 34.87
C SER A 61 1.19 8.13 34.16
N MET A 62 0.15 7.59 34.81
CA MET A 62 -0.82 6.71 34.13
C MET A 62 -1.68 7.49 33.14
N VAL A 63 -2.09 8.71 33.51
CA VAL A 63 -2.91 9.58 32.66
C VAL A 63 -2.09 10.10 31.47
N ASP A 64 -0.82 10.48 31.68
CA ASP A 64 0.12 10.82 30.62
C ASP A 64 0.30 9.65 29.63
N SER A 65 0.50 8.43 30.13
CA SER A 65 0.66 7.23 29.30
C SER A 65 -0.60 6.95 28.45
N LEU A 66 -1.79 7.12 29.04
CA LEU A 66 -3.08 7.02 28.33
C LEU A 66 -3.24 8.15 27.29
N ALA A 67 -2.87 9.38 27.62
CA ALA A 67 -2.94 10.53 26.73
C ALA A 67 -1.94 10.45 25.55
N GLN A 68 -0.76 9.87 25.77
CA GLN A 68 0.17 9.48 24.70
C GLN A 68 -0.47 8.43 23.77
N SER A 69 -1.15 7.44 24.36
CA SER A 69 -1.91 6.39 23.66
C SER A 69 -3.22 6.86 23.01
N GLU A 70 -3.55 8.16 23.08
CA GLU A 70 -4.79 8.77 22.59
C GLU A 70 -6.09 8.26 23.24
N VAL A 71 -5.97 7.72 24.45
CA VAL A 71 -7.08 7.29 25.29
C VAL A 71 -7.36 8.36 26.34
N LEU A 72 -8.58 8.90 26.33
CA LEU A 72 -9.08 9.76 27.39
C LEU A 72 -9.40 8.92 28.63
N LEU A 73 -8.82 9.24 29.79
CA LEU A 73 -9.31 8.70 31.06
C LEU A 73 -10.52 9.53 31.50
N ALA A 74 -11.69 8.89 31.58
CA ALA A 74 -12.91 9.50 32.10
C ALA A 74 -13.34 8.77 33.37
N VAL A 75 -13.64 9.51 34.45
CA VAL A 75 -13.97 8.91 35.76
C VAL A 75 -15.25 9.52 36.31
N ILE A 76 -16.22 8.66 36.64
CA ILE A 76 -17.42 9.04 37.37
C ILE A 76 -17.02 9.19 38.85
N ALA A 77 -16.94 10.43 39.33
CA ALA A 77 -16.40 10.75 40.66
C ALA A 77 -17.05 12.01 41.26
N PRO A 78 -17.25 12.07 42.60
CA PRO A 78 -17.74 13.27 43.26
C PRO A 78 -16.70 14.40 43.17
N GLU A 79 -17.15 15.65 43.13
CA GLU A 79 -16.29 16.82 42.84
C GLU A 79 -15.13 17.01 43.84
N ASN A 80 -15.33 16.59 45.09
CA ASN A 80 -14.35 16.70 46.18
C ASN A 80 -13.20 15.68 46.13
N LEU A 81 -13.25 14.67 45.26
CA LEU A 81 -12.16 13.70 45.10
C LEU A 81 -10.97 14.34 44.34
N PRO A 82 -9.73 14.32 44.84
CA PRO A 82 -8.58 14.75 44.06
C PRO A 82 -8.33 13.80 42.87
N LEU A 83 -8.17 14.35 41.67
CA LEU A 83 -7.81 13.64 40.43
C LEU A 83 -6.79 14.49 39.66
N PRO A 84 -5.88 13.89 38.85
CA PRO A 84 -5.00 14.65 37.95
C PRO A 84 -5.77 15.51 36.94
N THR A 85 -5.18 16.63 36.52
CA THR A 85 -5.83 17.69 35.72
C THR A 85 -6.29 17.21 34.34
N GLU A 86 -5.62 16.21 33.79
CA GLU A 86 -5.87 15.61 32.47
C GLU A 86 -7.03 14.59 32.51
N VAL A 87 -7.54 14.23 33.70
CA VAL A 87 -8.65 13.29 33.87
C VAL A 87 -9.99 13.97 33.64
N HIS A 88 -10.80 13.42 32.73
CA HIS A 88 -12.15 13.91 32.46
C HIS A 88 -13.13 13.46 33.55
N ARG A 89 -13.40 14.34 34.52
CA ARG A 89 -14.37 14.06 35.58
C ARG A 89 -15.80 14.11 35.05
N ILE A 90 -16.59 13.11 35.41
CA ILE A 90 -18.04 13.04 35.20
C ILE A 90 -18.71 12.98 36.57
N ARG A 91 -19.83 13.70 36.75
CA ARG A 91 -20.53 13.78 38.04
C ARG A 91 -21.24 12.46 38.34
N THR A 92 -21.33 12.08 39.62
CA THR A 92 -21.97 10.82 40.06
C THR A 92 -23.49 10.78 39.89
N ASP A 93 -24.11 11.94 39.69
CA ASP A 93 -25.55 12.14 39.44
C ASP A 93 -25.88 12.41 37.95
N ALA A 94 -24.87 12.39 37.07
CA ALA A 94 -25.07 12.69 35.64
C ALA A 94 -25.95 11.64 34.95
N ALA A 95 -26.95 12.10 34.20
CA ALA A 95 -27.78 11.23 33.36
C ALA A 95 -26.97 10.65 32.18
N LEU A 96 -27.41 9.53 31.62
CA LEU A 96 -26.73 8.85 30.50
C LEU A 96 -26.38 9.80 29.34
N GLU A 97 -27.31 10.65 28.93
CA GLU A 97 -27.10 11.64 27.86
C GLU A 97 -26.05 12.70 28.23
N GLU A 98 -25.96 13.08 29.51
CA GLU A 98 -24.91 13.97 30.02
C GLU A 98 -23.55 13.26 30.03
N ILE A 99 -23.49 12.00 30.49
CA ILE A 99 -22.28 11.16 30.47
C ILE A 99 -21.74 11.06 29.04
N LEU A 100 -22.58 10.64 28.09
CA LEU A 100 -22.19 10.44 26.70
C LEU A 100 -21.86 11.75 25.99
N GLY A 101 -22.70 12.77 26.11
CA GLY A 101 -22.45 14.10 25.54
C GLY A 101 -21.24 14.82 26.18
N SER A 102 -20.87 14.49 27.41
CA SER A 102 -19.63 14.95 28.05
C SER A 102 -18.41 14.24 27.45
N ILE A 103 -18.48 12.92 27.28
CA ILE A 103 -17.41 12.12 26.63
C ILE A 103 -17.18 12.54 25.18
N GLU A 104 -18.23 12.73 24.38
CA GLU A 104 -18.10 13.18 22.98
C GLU A 104 -17.35 14.51 22.89
N ARG A 105 -17.78 15.52 23.67
CA ARG A 105 -17.13 16.83 23.71
C ARG A 105 -15.69 16.75 24.19
N ALA A 106 -15.37 15.89 25.16
CA ALA A 106 -14.01 15.72 25.66
C ALA A 106 -13.09 15.04 24.64
N VAL A 107 -13.58 14.02 23.92
CA VAL A 107 -12.82 13.36 22.84
C VAL A 107 -12.62 14.29 21.65
N ASP A 108 -13.66 15.01 21.22
CA ASP A 108 -13.57 15.95 20.11
C ASP A 108 -12.68 17.18 20.48
N ALA A 109 -12.66 17.60 21.75
CA ALA A 109 -11.73 18.63 22.24
C ALA A 109 -10.28 18.14 22.39
N ALA A 110 -10.06 16.88 22.78
CA ALA A 110 -8.73 16.27 22.82
C ALA A 110 -8.14 16.11 21.41
N LEU A 111 -8.97 15.78 20.42
CA LEU A 111 -8.62 15.76 19.00
C LEU A 111 -8.30 17.15 18.42
N GLY A 112 -8.96 18.20 18.91
CA GLY A 112 -8.78 19.57 18.43
C GLY A 112 -7.49 20.27 18.91
N ARG A 113 -6.72 19.66 19.81
CA ARG A 113 -5.46 20.24 20.32
C ARG A 113 -4.27 19.89 19.40
N PRO A 114 -3.59 20.86 18.75
CA PRO A 114 -2.27 20.59 18.21
C PRO A 114 -1.34 20.22 19.37
N ARG A 115 -0.82 18.99 19.38
CA ARG A 115 0.14 18.54 20.39
C ARG A 115 1.38 19.43 20.31
N SER A 116 1.71 20.13 21.40
CA SER A 116 2.96 20.87 21.49
C SER A 116 4.12 19.89 21.32
N MET A 117 5.04 20.19 20.40
CA MET A 117 6.34 19.53 20.37
C MET A 117 7.07 19.77 21.71
N TYR A 118 7.89 18.81 22.13
CA TYR A 118 8.54 18.79 23.44
C TYR A 118 9.37 20.05 23.71
N GLY A 119 9.40 20.50 24.98
CA GLY A 119 10.62 21.18 25.49
C GLY A 119 10.51 22.55 26.17
N VAL A 120 9.40 22.94 26.81
CA VAL A 120 9.42 24.08 27.77
C VAL A 120 8.66 23.74 29.05
N HIS A 121 9.35 23.73 30.19
CA HIS A 121 8.70 23.84 31.50
C HIS A 121 8.16 25.27 31.65
N GLN A 122 6.84 25.47 31.59
CA GLN A 122 6.24 26.69 32.11
C GLN A 122 6.32 26.67 33.64
N THR A 123 7.32 27.33 34.20
CA THR A 123 7.39 27.60 35.64
C THR A 123 6.22 28.49 36.04
N THR A 124 5.33 27.98 36.88
CA THR A 124 4.15 28.70 37.35
C THR A 124 4.54 29.85 38.29
N LEU A 125 4.65 31.06 37.73
CA LEU A 125 4.85 32.29 38.50
C LEU A 125 3.70 32.46 39.50
N SER A 126 4.03 32.39 40.79
CA SER A 126 3.08 32.55 41.88
C SER A 126 2.65 34.01 42.01
N ALA A 127 1.39 34.32 41.68
CA ALA A 127 0.85 35.67 41.80
C ALA A 127 0.51 36.01 43.26
N MET A 128 1.24 36.97 43.83
CA MET A 128 0.82 37.67 45.05
C MET A 128 -0.12 38.84 44.68
N PRO A 129 -1.14 39.15 45.48
CA PRO A 129 -2.18 40.13 45.11
C PRO A 129 -1.81 41.57 45.48
N GLY A 130 -2.27 42.51 44.65
CA GLY A 130 -2.52 43.91 45.05
C GLY A 130 -1.71 44.97 44.32
N ASN A 131 -2.35 45.66 43.36
CA ASN A 131 -2.99 46.94 43.69
C ASN A 131 -3.96 47.40 42.58
N ALA A 132 -4.98 48.16 42.96
CA ALA A 132 -5.89 48.80 42.00
C ALA A 132 -5.53 50.28 41.84
N LEU A 133 -5.58 50.79 40.60
CA LEU A 133 -5.66 52.22 40.32
C LEU A 133 -6.70 52.45 39.20
N THR A 134 -7.61 53.37 39.45
CA THR A 134 -8.74 53.72 38.58
C THR A 134 -8.45 54.96 37.74
N ALA A 135 -8.70 54.92 36.43
CA ALA A 135 -8.85 56.11 35.59
C ALA A 135 -9.69 55.81 34.33
N ASP A 136 -10.68 56.66 34.07
CA ASP A 136 -11.63 56.72 32.94
C ASP A 136 -12.25 58.15 32.99
N PRO A 137 -12.81 58.77 31.93
CA PRO A 137 -12.92 58.38 30.50
C PRO A 137 -12.34 59.41 29.51
N SER A 138 -12.66 59.21 28.22
CA SER A 138 -12.59 60.12 27.04
C SER A 138 -11.26 60.17 26.24
N GLY A 139 -11.29 60.18 24.89
CA GLY A 139 -12.44 60.03 23.97
C GLY A 139 -12.05 60.10 22.48
N TYR A 140 -12.95 59.68 21.57
CA TYR A 140 -12.79 59.52 20.09
C TYR A 140 -11.78 58.42 19.69
N GLY A 141 -11.88 57.66 18.60
CA GLY A 141 -12.82 57.50 17.47
C GLY A 141 -12.03 56.84 16.31
N TYR A 142 -12.49 55.88 15.49
CA TYR A 142 -13.83 55.51 15.01
C TYR A 142 -14.00 53.97 14.84
N ASP A 143 -15.26 53.53 14.79
CA ASP A 143 -15.93 52.46 14.00
C ASP A 143 -15.09 51.40 13.22
N ALA A 144 -15.52 50.13 13.07
CA ALA A 144 -16.90 49.62 13.14
C ALA A 144 -17.04 48.18 13.70
N ALA A 145 -18.26 47.86 14.15
CA ALA A 145 -18.72 46.51 14.52
C ALA A 145 -19.28 45.74 13.29
N GLY A 146 -19.57 44.43 13.33
CA GLY A 146 -19.35 43.41 14.37
C GLY A 146 -20.43 42.33 14.39
N GLN A 147 -20.12 41.18 14.99
CA GLN A 147 -21.03 40.17 15.59
C GLN A 147 -22.35 39.80 14.88
N ASN A 148 -22.49 38.52 14.49
CA ASN A 148 -23.16 37.55 15.37
C ASN A 148 -23.05 36.09 14.89
N ALA A 149 -23.29 35.14 15.81
CA ALA A 149 -23.30 33.71 15.53
C ALA A 149 -24.62 33.07 15.98
N VAL A 150 -25.31 32.42 15.05
CA VAL A 150 -26.49 31.56 15.20
C VAL A 150 -26.39 30.56 14.03
N GLY A 151 -26.74 29.28 14.10
CA GLY A 151 -27.36 28.44 15.12
C GLY A 151 -28.04 27.28 14.36
N TYR A 152 -28.07 26.06 14.92
CA TYR A 152 -28.43 24.86 14.15
C TYR A 152 -29.90 24.86 13.66
N GLY A 153 -30.12 24.28 12.47
CA GLY A 153 -31.43 24.02 11.90
C GLY A 153 -31.41 22.76 11.02
N TYR A 154 -31.81 21.64 11.60
CA TYR A 154 -32.13 20.39 10.91
C TYR A 154 -33.67 20.26 10.86
N ASP A 155 -34.22 19.89 9.70
CA ASP A 155 -35.67 19.77 9.53
C ASP A 155 -36.07 18.32 9.19
N LEU A 156 -37.22 17.90 9.72
CA LEU A 156 -37.75 16.53 9.67
C LEU A 156 -39.26 16.56 9.39
N GLY A 157 -39.61 16.78 8.13
CA GLY A 157 -40.99 16.80 7.67
C GLY A 157 -41.59 15.40 7.51
N TYR A 158 -42.39 14.96 8.49
CA TYR A 158 -43.32 13.83 8.31
C TYR A 158 -44.60 14.30 7.60
N GLY A 159 -45.00 13.59 6.54
CA GLY A 159 -46.27 13.79 5.84
C GLY A 159 -46.74 12.48 5.18
N GLN A 160 -48.02 12.13 5.35
CA GLN A 160 -48.58 10.81 5.00
C GLN A 160 -49.83 10.96 4.13
N ALA A 161 -50.21 9.86 3.43
CA ALA A 161 -51.49 9.62 2.74
C ALA A 161 -51.69 10.31 1.37
N ASP A 162 -52.35 9.70 0.36
CA ASP A 162 -52.74 8.28 0.10
C ASP A 162 -53.22 8.14 -1.38
N ARG A 163 -53.21 6.91 -1.95
CA ARG A 163 -53.87 6.46 -3.22
C ARG A 163 -53.38 7.05 -4.57
N SER A 164 -53.48 6.35 -5.71
CA SER A 164 -53.88 4.96 -6.02
C SER A 164 -53.56 4.52 -7.47
N LEU A 165 -53.13 3.26 -7.66
CA LEU A 165 -53.37 2.31 -8.79
C LEU A 165 -53.01 2.75 -10.24
N SER A 166 -52.64 1.88 -11.20
CA SER A 166 -52.81 0.41 -11.36
C SER A 166 -51.75 -0.24 -12.27
N ASP A 167 -51.54 -1.55 -12.12
CA ASP A 167 -51.13 -2.55 -13.16
C ASP A 167 -49.72 -2.47 -13.83
N SER A 168 -49.07 -3.60 -14.23
CA SER A 168 -49.38 -5.04 -14.06
C SER A 168 -48.13 -5.95 -14.24
N SER A 169 -48.24 -7.22 -13.80
CA SER A 169 -47.37 -8.44 -13.99
C SER A 169 -45.88 -8.42 -13.55
N GLY A 170 -45.26 -9.54 -13.12
CA GLY A 170 -45.79 -10.86 -12.73
C GLY A 170 -44.72 -11.96 -12.45
N GLY A 171 -44.92 -12.82 -11.43
CA GLY A 171 -44.04 -13.96 -11.03
C GLY A 171 -42.95 -13.59 -10.00
N ALA A 172 -42.72 -14.22 -8.83
CA ALA A 172 -42.97 -15.58 -8.28
C ALA A 172 -42.11 -16.68 -8.94
N TYR A 173 -41.43 -17.62 -8.25
CA TYR A 173 -41.54 -18.19 -6.87
C TYR A 173 -40.13 -18.26 -6.20
N GLY A 174 -39.82 -18.70 -4.96
CA GLY A 174 -40.48 -19.59 -3.97
C GLY A 174 -40.07 -21.07 -4.18
N TYR A 175 -39.56 -21.87 -3.22
CA TYR A 175 -39.29 -21.80 -1.76
C TYR A 175 -38.24 -22.90 -1.39
N ASP A 176 -37.95 -23.31 -0.14
CA ASP A 176 -37.31 -22.62 1.01
C ASP A 176 -36.77 -23.68 2.03
N LEU A 177 -35.96 -23.26 3.02
CA LEU A 177 -35.56 -23.89 4.31
C LEU A 177 -35.72 -25.41 4.58
N GLY A 178 -34.64 -26.04 5.09
CA GLY A 178 -34.77 -26.93 6.28
C GLY A 178 -33.76 -28.07 6.57
N ARG A 179 -32.92 -27.87 7.62
CA ARG A 179 -32.43 -28.90 8.59
C ARG A 179 -31.43 -30.00 8.10
N ARG A 180 -30.53 -30.64 8.91
CA ARG A 180 -30.07 -30.49 10.33
C ARG A 180 -28.82 -31.38 10.63
N ALA A 181 -27.79 -30.86 11.34
CA ALA A 181 -26.78 -31.58 12.19
C ALA A 181 -25.86 -32.68 11.56
N SER A 182 -24.69 -33.07 12.11
CA SER A 182 -23.73 -32.45 13.08
C SER A 182 -22.39 -33.25 13.20
N SER A 183 -21.29 -32.56 13.58
CA SER A 183 -20.14 -33.01 14.43
C SER A 183 -19.26 -34.24 14.12
N ALA A 184 -17.99 -33.98 13.75
CA ALA A 184 -16.69 -34.62 14.13
C ALA A 184 -15.56 -33.87 13.34
N GLU A 185 -14.38 -33.47 13.83
CA GLU A 185 -13.23 -34.21 14.40
C GLU A 185 -12.68 -35.29 13.43
N THR A 186 -11.39 -35.38 13.07
CA THR A 186 -10.14 -35.08 13.82
C THR A 186 -8.98 -34.64 12.88
N ASP A 187 -7.81 -34.30 13.43
CA ASP A 187 -6.55 -33.96 12.73
C ASP A 187 -5.95 -35.10 11.87
N THR A 188 -5.09 -34.75 10.89
CA THR A 188 -3.75 -35.38 10.73
C THR A 188 -2.85 -34.64 9.73
N ASP A 189 -1.61 -34.34 10.13
CA ASP A 189 -0.51 -33.93 9.23
C ASP A 189 0.13 -35.14 8.52
N PRO A 190 0.73 -34.96 7.32
CA PRO A 190 1.63 -35.96 6.74
C PRO A 190 3.03 -35.41 6.37
N TYR A 191 3.96 -35.43 7.31
CA TYR A 191 5.41 -35.48 7.02
C TYR A 191 6.04 -36.68 7.74
N GLY A 192 6.59 -37.64 6.98
CA GLY A 192 7.17 -38.85 7.57
C GLY A 192 7.84 -39.77 6.54
N TYR A 193 9.14 -39.58 6.32
CA TYR A 193 9.96 -40.54 5.57
C TYR A 193 10.20 -41.82 6.40
N GLY A 194 10.08 -42.99 5.77
CA GLY A 194 10.39 -44.28 6.39
C GLY A 194 10.75 -45.34 5.36
N VAL A 195 11.95 -45.90 5.43
CA VAL A 195 12.51 -46.86 4.45
C VAL A 195 12.78 -48.20 5.14
N SER A 196 12.29 -49.33 4.59
CA SER A 196 13.08 -50.58 4.48
C SER A 196 12.36 -51.76 3.77
N ALA A 197 13.14 -52.39 2.89
CA ALA A 197 13.12 -53.71 2.25
C ALA A 197 12.29 -54.90 2.82
N GLY A 198 11.99 -55.86 1.92
CA GLY A 198 11.49 -57.22 2.22
C GLY A 198 10.32 -57.64 1.32
N ASN A 199 10.48 -57.95 0.02
CA ASN A 199 11.08 -59.15 -0.59
C ASN A 199 10.40 -60.48 -0.24
N GLU A 200 9.55 -61.02 -1.14
CA GLU A 200 9.65 -62.41 -1.63
C GLU A 200 8.74 -62.71 -2.85
N ASN A 201 9.05 -63.79 -3.58
CA ASN A 201 8.39 -64.18 -4.84
C ASN A 201 7.22 -65.16 -4.63
N SER A 202 6.22 -65.09 -5.52
CA SER A 202 5.64 -66.30 -6.15
C SER A 202 5.06 -65.97 -7.53
N SER A 203 4.92 -66.98 -8.40
CA SER A 203 4.75 -66.79 -9.85
C SER A 203 4.15 -68.01 -10.54
N LEU A 204 3.56 -67.82 -11.75
CA LEU A 204 2.91 -68.80 -12.65
C LEU A 204 1.52 -69.32 -12.18
N ALA A 205 0.55 -69.64 -13.05
CA ALA A 205 0.37 -69.33 -14.49
C ALA A 205 -1.06 -69.65 -15.01
N SER A 206 -1.40 -69.08 -16.19
CA SER A 206 -2.28 -69.58 -17.27
C SER A 206 -3.76 -70.02 -17.02
N ASN A 207 -4.70 -69.17 -17.48
CA ASN A 207 -5.64 -69.35 -18.62
C ASN A 207 -6.16 -70.78 -18.98
N PRO A 208 -7.44 -70.98 -19.41
CA PRO A 208 -7.99 -70.26 -20.60
C PRO A 208 -9.53 -70.02 -20.73
N VAL A 209 -9.92 -69.10 -21.65
CA VAL A 209 -10.93 -69.18 -22.76
C VAL A 209 -12.31 -69.84 -22.47
N ASP A 210 -13.50 -69.30 -22.82
CA ASP A 210 -13.94 -68.55 -24.03
C ASP A 210 -15.27 -67.73 -23.85
N GLN A 211 -15.76 -67.16 -24.97
CA GLN A 211 -17.13 -66.74 -25.34
C GLN A 211 -17.45 -65.22 -25.39
N ASN A 212 -17.49 -64.72 -26.63
CA ASN A 212 -18.11 -63.48 -27.12
C ASN A 212 -19.42 -63.85 -27.87
N PRO A 213 -20.45 -62.98 -28.00
CA PRO A 213 -20.55 -62.21 -29.26
C PRO A 213 -21.20 -60.80 -29.18
N GLU A 214 -20.98 -60.03 -30.27
CA GLU A 214 -21.83 -58.93 -30.81
C GLU A 214 -22.00 -57.59 -30.05
N ALA A 215 -21.03 -56.67 -30.22
CA ALA A 215 -21.25 -55.29 -30.72
C ALA A 215 -19.90 -54.56 -30.97
N PRO A 216 -19.78 -53.63 -31.96
CA PRO A 216 -18.51 -52.97 -32.28
C PRO A 216 -18.18 -51.74 -31.40
N VAL A 217 -16.90 -51.54 -31.11
CA VAL A 217 -16.34 -50.43 -30.33
C VAL A 217 -15.57 -49.46 -31.26
N SER A 218 -15.65 -48.15 -30.99
CA SER A 218 -14.93 -47.11 -31.76
C SER A 218 -13.46 -46.96 -31.30
N PRO A 219 -12.51 -46.66 -32.21
CA PRO A 219 -11.08 -46.53 -31.89
C PRO A 219 -10.74 -45.21 -31.19
N SER A 220 -9.77 -45.24 -30.25
CA SER A 220 -9.43 -44.10 -29.38
C SER A 220 -8.19 -43.30 -29.82
N ASP A 221 -8.44 -42.26 -30.62
CA ASP A 221 -7.92 -40.88 -30.55
C ASP A 221 -6.42 -40.51 -30.41
N GLU A 222 -5.45 -41.40 -30.15
CA GLU A 222 -4.05 -40.94 -29.98
C GLU A 222 -3.38 -40.47 -31.29
N GLU A 223 -3.74 -41.04 -32.44
CA GLU A 223 -3.22 -40.63 -33.76
C GLU A 223 -3.89 -39.34 -34.31
N SER A 224 -5.00 -38.91 -33.70
CA SER A 224 -5.85 -37.78 -34.12
C SER A 224 -5.22 -36.41 -33.82
N VAL A 225 -4.42 -36.30 -32.75
CA VAL A 225 -3.92 -35.03 -32.21
C VAL A 225 -2.72 -34.51 -32.99
N LEU A 226 -1.74 -35.38 -33.29
CA LEU A 226 -0.53 -35.00 -34.02
C LEU A 226 -0.82 -34.59 -35.48
N ALA A 227 -1.75 -35.28 -36.13
CA ALA A 227 -2.20 -34.93 -37.48
C ALA A 227 -2.87 -33.53 -37.51
N ARG A 228 -3.64 -33.18 -36.48
CA ARG A 228 -4.24 -31.84 -36.33
C ARG A 228 -3.20 -30.76 -36.01
N ALA A 229 -2.20 -31.06 -35.20
CA ALA A 229 -1.10 -30.12 -34.93
C ALA A 229 -0.33 -29.77 -36.22
N ALA A 230 -0.01 -30.76 -37.05
CA ALA A 230 0.67 -30.53 -38.33
C ALA A 230 -0.15 -29.64 -39.29
N ALA A 231 -1.46 -29.91 -39.41
CA ALA A 231 -2.35 -29.13 -40.29
C ALA A 231 -2.51 -27.67 -39.85
N ILE A 232 -2.37 -27.36 -38.56
CA ILE A 232 -2.42 -25.97 -38.05
C ILE A 232 -1.11 -25.22 -38.36
N VAL A 233 0.04 -25.90 -38.34
CA VAL A 233 1.34 -25.29 -38.67
C VAL A 233 1.42 -24.92 -40.17
N ASP A 234 0.99 -25.81 -41.06
CA ASP A 234 0.94 -25.53 -42.52
C ASP A 234 -0.04 -24.39 -42.88
N ALA A 235 -1.09 -24.19 -42.09
CA ALA A 235 -2.06 -23.10 -42.30
C ALA A 235 -1.48 -21.70 -42.00
N ILE A 236 -0.37 -21.62 -41.25
CA ILE A 236 0.27 -20.36 -40.81
C ILE A 236 1.58 -20.09 -41.60
N ALA A 237 1.96 -20.99 -42.52
CA ALA A 237 3.13 -20.82 -43.37
C ALA A 237 3.00 -19.59 -44.32
N PRO A 238 4.03 -18.72 -44.44
CA PRO A 238 3.97 -17.55 -45.32
C PRO A 238 3.80 -17.95 -46.80
N GLY A 239 2.72 -17.48 -47.43
CA GLY A 239 2.44 -17.67 -48.87
C GLY A 239 1.11 -18.34 -49.21
N ASN A 240 0.29 -18.71 -48.23
CA ASN A 240 -1.02 -19.33 -48.46
C ASN A 240 -2.08 -18.33 -49.00
N GLU A 241 -2.98 -18.78 -49.88
CA GLU A 241 -3.83 -17.91 -50.73
C GLU A 241 -4.83 -17.03 -49.97
N TYR A 242 -5.15 -17.35 -48.70
CA TYR A 242 -6.02 -16.51 -47.86
C TYR A 242 -5.42 -15.15 -47.51
N THR A 243 -4.09 -15.02 -47.47
CA THR A 243 -3.41 -13.76 -47.10
C THR A 243 -3.63 -12.67 -48.15
N ARG A 244 -3.54 -13.03 -49.44
CA ARG A 244 -3.62 -12.08 -50.57
C ARG A 244 -4.95 -11.32 -50.64
N ARG A 245 -6.07 -11.94 -50.23
CA ARG A 245 -7.39 -11.30 -50.33
C ARG A 245 -7.63 -10.20 -49.30
N PHE A 246 -6.88 -10.16 -48.20
CA PHE A 246 -6.94 -9.03 -47.26
C PHE A 246 -6.03 -7.86 -47.67
N GLU A 247 -5.00 -8.12 -48.47
CA GLU A 247 -4.10 -7.07 -48.99
C GLU A 247 -4.73 -6.28 -50.15
N GLU A 248 -5.58 -6.92 -50.98
CA GLU A 248 -6.21 -6.29 -52.16
C GLU A 248 -7.50 -5.49 -51.86
N GLU A 249 -8.14 -5.62 -50.69
CA GLU A 249 -9.41 -4.92 -50.35
C GLU A 249 -9.26 -3.69 -49.42
N ILE A 250 -8.06 -3.38 -48.93
CA ILE A 250 -7.81 -2.24 -48.01
C ILE A 250 -7.39 -0.95 -48.74
N GLU A 251 -6.96 -1.03 -50.01
CA GLU A 251 -6.24 0.06 -50.70
C GLU A 251 -7.10 1.29 -51.09
N ASP A 252 -8.44 1.19 -51.11
CA ASP A 252 -9.34 2.20 -51.72
C ASP A 252 -10.37 2.86 -50.77
N SER A 253 -10.23 2.75 -49.43
CA SER A 253 -11.12 3.44 -48.46
C SER A 253 -10.54 3.63 -47.05
N LEU A 254 -9.60 4.56 -46.90
CA LEU A 254 -9.17 5.06 -45.58
C LEU A 254 -9.65 6.52 -45.35
N PRO A 255 -10.41 6.82 -44.29
CA PRO A 255 -10.75 8.20 -43.94
C PRO A 255 -9.52 8.93 -43.37
N GLN A 256 -9.32 10.18 -43.78
CA GLN A 256 -8.17 10.98 -43.34
C GLN A 256 -8.29 11.35 -41.85
N HIS A 257 -7.54 10.64 -41.00
CA HIS A 257 -7.22 11.12 -39.66
C HIS A 257 -6.30 12.35 -39.75
N PRO A 258 -6.41 13.33 -38.83
CA PRO A 258 -5.52 14.49 -38.79
C PRO A 258 -4.08 14.06 -38.51
N ASP A 259 -3.14 14.74 -39.17
CA ASP A 259 -1.72 14.41 -39.16
C ASP A 259 -1.10 14.60 -37.76
N ILE A 260 -0.53 13.53 -37.20
CA ILE A 260 0.16 13.52 -35.90
C ILE A 260 1.66 13.21 -36.08
N THR A 261 2.26 13.59 -37.22
CA THR A 261 3.70 13.47 -37.47
C THR A 261 4.53 14.49 -36.68
N GLN A 262 4.51 14.37 -35.35
CA GLN A 262 5.65 14.74 -34.54
C GLN A 262 6.52 13.48 -34.39
N ASP A 263 7.75 13.51 -34.90
CA ASP A 263 8.76 12.51 -34.55
C ASP A 263 8.85 12.42 -33.02
N PRO A 264 8.90 11.21 -32.41
CA PRO A 264 9.05 11.08 -30.97
C PRO A 264 10.41 11.66 -30.55
N GLU A 265 10.39 12.89 -30.03
CA GLU A 265 11.62 13.62 -29.70
C GLU A 265 12.40 12.85 -28.64
N ALA A 266 13.61 12.43 -29.02
CA ALA A 266 14.48 11.59 -28.21
C ALA A 266 14.89 12.29 -26.90
N PRO A 267 15.12 11.54 -25.81
CA PRO A 267 15.49 12.12 -24.52
C PRO A 267 16.73 13.02 -24.63
N VAL A 268 16.66 14.19 -23.98
CA VAL A 268 17.50 15.36 -24.28
C VAL A 268 18.99 15.01 -24.29
N ARG A 269 19.62 15.25 -25.45
CA ARG A 269 21.03 14.92 -25.69
C ARG A 269 21.95 15.59 -24.67
N TYR A 270 22.82 14.80 -24.04
CA TYR A 270 23.83 15.25 -23.08
C TYR A 270 24.56 16.53 -23.53
N GLN A 271 24.44 17.60 -22.74
CA GLN A 271 25.22 18.82 -22.93
C GLN A 271 26.39 18.85 -21.92
N PRO A 272 27.64 19.04 -22.37
CA PRO A 272 28.81 19.11 -21.48
C PRO A 272 28.68 20.20 -20.43
N GLY A 273 28.44 19.78 -19.18
CA GLY A 273 28.18 20.67 -18.04
C GLY A 273 27.01 20.22 -17.16
N HIS A 274 26.04 19.47 -17.71
CA HIS A 274 25.02 18.82 -16.89
C HIS A 274 25.62 17.71 -16.02
N ARG A 275 25.08 17.58 -14.79
CA ARG A 275 25.38 16.45 -13.90
C ARG A 275 24.73 15.19 -14.44
N LEU A 276 25.34 14.04 -14.14
CA LEU A 276 24.68 12.74 -14.35
C LEU A 276 23.47 12.62 -13.41
N GLY A 277 22.39 12.05 -13.93
CA GLY A 277 21.16 11.77 -13.21
C GLY A 277 21.32 10.71 -12.13
N LYS A 278 20.26 10.60 -11.32
CA LYS A 278 20.22 9.81 -10.09
C LYS A 278 19.39 8.54 -10.25
N ILE A 279 19.93 7.41 -9.81
CA ILE A 279 19.21 6.13 -9.81
C ILE A 279 18.49 5.94 -8.47
N LEU A 280 17.19 5.66 -8.55
CA LEU A 280 16.27 5.43 -7.44
C LEU A 280 15.67 4.03 -7.56
N THR A 281 16.05 3.10 -6.69
CA THR A 281 15.45 1.75 -6.72
C THR A 281 14.34 1.63 -5.67
N VAL A 282 13.15 1.20 -6.09
CA VAL A 282 12.00 0.90 -5.24
C VAL A 282 11.96 -0.61 -5.01
N TRP A 283 12.34 -1.00 -3.80
CA TRP A 283 12.56 -2.39 -3.39
C TRP A 283 11.81 -2.68 -2.09
N GLY A 284 11.99 -3.86 -1.49
CA GLY A 284 11.40 -4.20 -0.19
C GLY A 284 10.80 -5.60 -0.12
N THR A 285 10.07 -5.86 0.96
CA THR A 285 9.74 -7.22 1.42
C THR A 285 8.84 -8.02 0.48
N HIS A 286 8.93 -9.34 0.56
CA HIS A 286 7.99 -10.29 -0.03
C HIS A 286 6.53 -10.07 0.45
N GLY A 287 5.56 -10.25 -0.45
CA GLY A 287 4.13 -10.02 -0.21
C GLY A 287 3.53 -8.82 -0.94
N ALA A 288 4.22 -8.29 -1.96
CA ALA A 288 3.78 -7.16 -2.79
C ALA A 288 3.27 -5.95 -1.97
N PRO A 289 4.10 -5.30 -1.13
CA PRO A 289 3.73 -4.16 -0.28
C PRO A 289 3.46 -2.86 -1.07
N GLY A 290 3.37 -2.93 -2.40
CA GLY A 290 3.03 -1.81 -3.28
C GLY A 290 4.21 -1.07 -3.91
N ARG A 291 5.37 -1.74 -4.09
CA ARG A 291 6.58 -1.18 -4.73
C ARG A 291 6.24 -0.51 -6.08
N SER A 292 5.65 -1.23 -7.01
CA SER A 292 5.23 -0.76 -8.34
C SER A 292 4.28 0.44 -8.28
N THR A 293 3.32 0.41 -7.34
CA THR A 293 2.42 1.55 -7.09
C THR A 293 3.17 2.79 -6.61
N ILE A 294 4.19 2.63 -5.77
CA ILE A 294 5.06 3.71 -5.31
C ILE A 294 5.96 4.19 -6.46
N ALA A 295 6.64 3.29 -7.18
CA ALA A 295 7.52 3.61 -8.30
C ALA A 295 6.83 4.46 -9.39
N PHE A 296 5.63 4.05 -9.83
CA PHE A 296 4.80 4.80 -10.77
C PHE A 296 4.46 6.21 -10.26
N ASN A 297 4.04 6.34 -8.99
CA ASN A 297 3.66 7.63 -8.43
C ASN A 297 4.86 8.54 -8.14
N LEU A 298 6.04 7.98 -7.87
CA LEU A 298 7.30 8.72 -7.78
C LEU A 298 7.73 9.24 -9.16
N ALA A 299 7.59 8.45 -10.22
CA ALA A 299 7.87 8.87 -11.60
C ALA A 299 6.95 10.02 -12.02
N ALA A 300 5.65 9.87 -11.79
CA ALA A 300 4.66 10.91 -12.09
C ALA A 300 4.89 12.21 -11.30
N LEU A 301 5.35 12.11 -10.04
CA LEU A 301 5.69 13.28 -9.21
C LEU A 301 6.97 13.99 -9.70
N ALA A 302 8.04 13.25 -9.98
CA ALA A 302 9.26 13.84 -10.53
C ALA A 302 9.03 14.50 -11.90
N ALA A 303 8.23 13.88 -12.78
CA ALA A 303 7.86 14.45 -14.07
C ALA A 303 7.06 15.77 -13.94
N GLN A 304 6.09 15.83 -13.03
CA GLN A 304 5.35 17.09 -12.77
C GLN A 304 6.19 18.15 -12.05
N GLN A 305 7.27 17.77 -11.38
CA GLN A 305 8.32 18.70 -10.91
C GLN A 305 9.35 19.06 -12.00
N GLY A 306 9.03 18.80 -13.27
CA GLY A 306 9.81 19.24 -14.43
C GLY A 306 11.13 18.50 -14.64
N GLN A 307 11.33 17.36 -13.99
CA GLN A 307 12.50 16.51 -14.22
C GLN A 307 12.30 15.64 -15.46
N SER A 308 13.38 15.33 -16.18
CA SER A 308 13.39 14.23 -17.14
C SER A 308 13.49 12.90 -16.38
N VAL A 309 12.52 12.00 -16.60
CA VAL A 309 12.36 10.77 -15.81
C VAL A 309 12.28 9.54 -16.72
N CYS A 310 13.03 8.50 -16.37
CA CYS A 310 12.87 7.16 -16.91
C CYS A 310 12.35 6.20 -15.82
N LEU A 311 11.22 5.53 -16.04
CA LEU A 311 10.71 4.46 -15.17
C LEU A 311 11.00 3.09 -15.80
N ILE A 312 11.51 2.14 -15.02
CA ILE A 312 11.89 0.80 -15.48
C ILE A 312 11.15 -0.25 -14.65
N ASP A 313 10.45 -1.18 -15.32
CA ASP A 313 9.99 -2.41 -14.67
C ASP A 313 11.09 -3.48 -14.73
N ALA A 314 11.77 -3.68 -13.60
CA ALA A 314 12.80 -4.69 -13.40
C ALA A 314 12.38 -5.77 -12.39
N ASP A 315 11.08 -5.90 -12.07
CA ASP A 315 10.56 -7.05 -11.32
C ASP A 315 10.47 -8.27 -12.24
N THR A 316 11.61 -8.96 -12.41
CA THR A 316 11.69 -10.17 -13.24
C THR A 316 10.91 -11.38 -12.68
N TYR A 317 10.16 -11.24 -11.58
CA TYR A 317 9.27 -12.27 -11.03
C TYR A 317 7.80 -12.02 -11.37
N ALA A 318 7.35 -10.78 -11.23
CA ALA A 318 5.98 -10.36 -11.49
C ALA A 318 5.94 -8.89 -11.97
N PRO A 319 6.39 -8.62 -13.21
CA PRO A 319 6.29 -7.28 -13.79
C PRO A 319 4.82 -6.90 -13.92
N SER A 320 4.53 -5.62 -13.73
CA SER A 320 3.15 -5.12 -13.61
C SER A 320 2.97 -3.62 -13.79
N LEU A 321 4.03 -2.86 -14.09
CA LEU A 321 3.92 -1.41 -14.29
C LEU A 321 3.10 -1.05 -15.55
N ASP A 322 3.15 -1.88 -16.58
CA ASP A 322 2.31 -1.83 -17.78
C ASP A 322 0.81 -1.90 -17.43
N ALA A 323 0.39 -2.96 -16.74
CA ALA A 323 -0.98 -3.20 -16.32
C ALA A 323 -1.45 -2.20 -15.24
N LEU A 324 -0.53 -1.65 -14.45
CA LEU A 324 -0.79 -0.59 -13.47
C LEU A 324 -1.09 0.76 -14.13
N MET A 325 -0.42 1.07 -15.24
CA MET A 325 -0.59 2.29 -16.03
C MET A 325 -1.64 2.14 -17.15
N ALA A 326 -2.21 0.95 -17.33
CA ALA A 326 -3.19 0.60 -18.36
C ALA A 326 -2.68 0.81 -19.79
N LEU A 327 -1.41 0.46 -20.04
CA LEU A 327 -0.76 0.56 -21.34
C LEU A 327 -1.08 -0.68 -22.21
N GLU A 328 -1.27 -0.48 -23.52
CA GLU A 328 -1.62 -1.53 -24.47
C GLU A 328 -0.38 -2.05 -25.22
N ASP A 329 -0.28 -3.38 -25.40
CA ASP A 329 0.82 -4.07 -26.09
C ASP A 329 2.24 -3.69 -25.61
N ALA A 330 2.39 -3.49 -24.29
CA ALA A 330 3.69 -3.26 -23.66
C ALA A 330 4.65 -4.43 -23.95
N GLY A 331 5.58 -4.20 -24.88
CA GLY A 331 6.57 -5.19 -25.31
C GLY A 331 7.59 -5.52 -24.22
N SER A 332 8.76 -6.07 -24.60
CA SER A 332 9.83 -6.37 -23.63
C SER A 332 11.01 -5.42 -23.72
N GLY A 333 10.77 -4.13 -23.49
CA GLY A 333 11.77 -3.06 -23.63
C GLY A 333 13.07 -3.36 -22.89
N LEU A 334 12.98 -3.76 -21.62
CA LEU A 334 14.15 -4.09 -20.79
C LEU A 334 14.98 -5.26 -21.36
N ALA A 335 14.33 -6.30 -21.87
CA ALA A 335 15.04 -7.43 -22.50
C ALA A 335 15.68 -7.04 -23.84
N ILE A 336 14.99 -6.23 -24.65
CA ILE A 336 15.50 -5.76 -25.95
C ILE A 336 16.70 -4.84 -25.75
N ILE A 337 16.62 -3.86 -24.84
CA ILE A 337 17.72 -2.92 -24.57
C ILE A 337 18.92 -3.62 -23.90
N CYS A 338 18.69 -4.64 -23.06
CA CYS A 338 19.78 -5.48 -22.54
C CYS A 338 20.42 -6.35 -23.65
N SER A 339 19.63 -6.84 -24.62
CA SER A 339 20.16 -7.56 -25.79
C SER A 339 21.03 -6.68 -26.68
N ASP A 340 20.67 -5.40 -26.84
CA ASP A 340 21.49 -4.42 -27.55
C ASP A 340 22.72 -3.98 -26.73
N ALA A 341 22.65 -3.93 -25.40
CA ALA A 341 23.80 -3.71 -24.53
C ALA A 341 24.85 -4.84 -24.64
N ASP A 342 24.43 -6.11 -24.50
CA ASP A 342 25.30 -7.28 -24.69
C ASP A 342 25.97 -7.31 -26.08
N ARG A 343 25.42 -6.60 -27.08
CA ARG A 343 25.96 -6.45 -28.44
C ARG A 343 26.78 -5.17 -28.67
N ALA A 344 26.88 -4.29 -27.67
CA ALA A 344 27.41 -2.92 -27.78
C ALA A 344 26.71 -2.06 -28.87
N GLN A 345 25.39 -2.18 -28.99
CA GLN A 345 24.53 -1.49 -29.97
C GLN A 345 23.45 -0.60 -29.33
N LEU A 346 23.71 -0.04 -28.14
CA LEU A 346 22.83 0.92 -27.47
C LEU A 346 22.76 2.25 -28.25
N ASP A 347 21.77 2.35 -29.12
CA ASP A 347 21.48 3.49 -29.96
C ASP A 347 20.23 4.26 -29.47
N GLU A 348 20.26 5.58 -29.67
CA GLU A 348 19.25 6.53 -29.18
C GLU A 348 17.92 6.40 -29.94
N LYS A 349 17.97 6.14 -31.26
CA LYS A 349 16.77 5.91 -32.07
C LYS A 349 16.16 4.54 -31.80
N LYS A 350 16.97 3.50 -31.58
CA LYS A 350 16.47 2.19 -31.11
C LYS A 350 15.79 2.31 -29.74
N ALA A 351 16.44 2.96 -28.77
CA ALA A 351 15.91 3.12 -27.42
C ALA A 351 14.57 3.88 -27.42
N GLY A 352 14.49 4.99 -28.17
CA GLY A 352 13.24 5.74 -28.34
C GLY A 352 12.11 5.00 -29.08
N ALA A 353 12.39 3.86 -29.70
CA ALA A 353 11.39 2.99 -30.35
C ALA A 353 10.93 1.80 -29.47
N ILE A 354 11.51 1.64 -28.27
CA ILE A 354 11.15 0.60 -27.28
C ILE A 354 10.84 1.17 -25.89
N MET A 355 10.99 2.49 -25.72
CA MET A 355 10.51 3.23 -24.55
C MET A 355 9.16 3.84 -24.87
N GLU A 356 8.20 3.69 -23.97
CA GLU A 356 6.85 4.22 -24.12
C GLU A 356 6.73 5.56 -23.38
N ARG A 357 6.24 6.60 -24.04
CA ARG A 357 6.09 7.94 -23.45
C ARG A 357 4.76 8.04 -22.72
N VAL A 358 4.77 7.82 -21.40
CA VAL A 358 3.57 7.83 -20.56
C VAL A 358 3.12 9.28 -20.33
N PRO A 359 1.95 9.70 -20.86
CA PRO A 359 1.48 11.07 -20.74
C PRO A 359 0.88 11.33 -19.35
N LEU A 360 1.07 12.55 -18.85
CA LEU A 360 0.39 13.05 -17.66
C LEU A 360 -0.42 14.31 -18.02
N LYS A 361 -1.32 14.73 -17.13
CA LYS A 361 -2.03 16.02 -17.24
C LYS A 361 -1.08 17.23 -17.30
N GLN A 362 0.16 17.06 -16.82
CA GLN A 362 1.25 18.02 -16.93
C GLN A 362 2.56 17.24 -17.12
N GLY A 363 3.23 17.40 -18.27
CA GLY A 363 4.45 16.66 -18.61
C GLY A 363 4.21 15.19 -18.98
N PHE A 364 5.29 14.41 -18.99
CA PHE A 364 5.34 12.99 -19.29
C PHE A 364 6.56 12.36 -18.60
N PHE A 365 6.66 11.03 -18.58
CA PHE A 365 7.93 10.32 -18.36
C PHE A 365 8.06 9.19 -19.38
N ASP A 366 9.28 8.75 -19.63
CA ASP A 366 9.55 7.64 -20.55
C ASP A 366 9.65 6.32 -19.76
N PHE A 367 8.98 5.28 -20.23
CA PHE A 367 8.85 3.99 -19.56
C PHE A 367 9.57 2.88 -20.33
N LEU A 368 10.34 2.08 -19.63
CA LEU A 368 11.00 0.88 -20.14
C LEU A 368 10.29 -0.35 -19.56
N SER A 369 9.48 -1.00 -20.38
CA SER A 369 8.65 -2.15 -19.99
C SER A 369 9.48 -3.38 -19.62
N GLY A 370 8.92 -4.23 -18.75
CA GLY A 370 9.59 -5.39 -18.17
C GLY A 370 9.69 -6.59 -19.12
N ILE A 371 9.80 -7.80 -18.55
CA ILE A 371 9.78 -9.04 -19.33
C ILE A 371 8.36 -9.62 -19.41
N THR A 372 7.87 -9.98 -20.60
CA THR A 372 6.48 -10.50 -20.77
C THR A 372 6.22 -11.88 -20.15
N SER A 373 7.23 -12.50 -19.52
CA SER A 373 7.08 -13.71 -18.70
C SER A 373 8.23 -13.81 -17.73
N ALA A 374 7.96 -14.23 -16.48
CA ALA A 374 8.97 -14.49 -15.48
C ALA A 374 10.03 -15.53 -15.92
N SER A 375 9.72 -16.42 -16.88
CA SER A 375 10.68 -17.38 -17.44
C SER A 375 11.81 -16.73 -18.27
N ARG A 376 11.62 -15.47 -18.70
CA ARG A 376 12.59 -14.70 -19.52
C ARG A 376 13.62 -13.93 -18.70
N TRP A 377 13.69 -14.16 -17.39
CA TRP A 377 14.69 -13.57 -16.50
C TRP A 377 16.15 -13.72 -16.98
N PRO A 378 16.59 -14.78 -17.70
CA PRO A 378 17.98 -14.89 -18.18
C PRO A 378 18.38 -13.87 -19.26
N GLU A 379 17.42 -13.13 -19.82
CA GLU A 379 17.66 -12.05 -20.79
C GLU A 379 18.12 -10.75 -20.11
N VAL A 380 17.78 -10.54 -18.83
CA VAL A 380 18.18 -9.35 -18.05
C VAL A 380 19.47 -9.64 -17.26
N ARG A 381 20.60 -9.70 -17.98
CA ARG A 381 21.92 -9.96 -17.38
C ARG A 381 22.44 -8.75 -16.62
N ALA A 382 23.12 -9.00 -15.49
CA ALA A 382 23.67 -7.94 -14.63
C ALA A 382 24.57 -6.95 -15.39
N ARG A 383 25.49 -7.45 -16.22
CA ARG A 383 26.36 -6.59 -17.05
C ARG A 383 25.55 -5.72 -18.01
N ALA A 384 24.65 -6.33 -18.80
CA ALA A 384 23.82 -5.62 -19.75
C ALA A 384 22.98 -4.54 -19.07
N PHE A 385 22.38 -4.83 -17.91
CA PHE A 385 21.56 -3.88 -17.18
C PHE A 385 22.37 -2.74 -16.54
N SER A 386 23.58 -3.01 -16.04
CA SER A 386 24.54 -1.96 -15.60
C SER A 386 24.94 -1.05 -16.77
N GLU A 387 25.24 -1.60 -17.95
CA GLU A 387 25.53 -0.82 -19.16
C GLU A 387 24.33 0.03 -19.61
N VAL A 388 23.10 -0.49 -19.51
CA VAL A 388 21.85 0.26 -19.76
C VAL A 388 21.69 1.40 -18.76
N LEU A 389 21.81 1.15 -17.45
CA LEU A 389 21.70 2.18 -16.42
C LEU A 389 22.76 3.27 -16.60
N GLY A 390 24.01 2.90 -16.91
CA GLY A 390 25.09 3.83 -17.24
C GLY A 390 24.81 4.67 -18.50
N TRP A 391 24.14 4.10 -19.51
CA TRP A 391 23.72 4.80 -20.73
C TRP A 391 22.53 5.75 -20.52
N LEU A 392 21.67 5.46 -19.53
CA LEU A 392 20.53 6.31 -19.13
C LEU A 392 20.96 7.50 -18.26
N LYS A 393 21.96 7.35 -17.36
CA LYS A 393 22.42 8.41 -16.45
C LYS A 393 22.77 9.77 -17.10
N PRO A 394 23.29 9.87 -18.34
CA PRO A 394 23.51 11.17 -19.00
C PRO A 394 22.29 11.71 -19.79
N ARG A 395 21.12 11.07 -19.73
CA ARG A 395 19.91 11.40 -20.53
C ARG A 395 18.66 11.75 -19.71
N TYR A 396 18.60 11.32 -18.46
CA TYR A 396 17.49 11.57 -17.54
C TYR A 396 18.02 12.10 -16.21
N ASP A 397 17.32 13.05 -15.58
CA ASP A 397 17.64 13.58 -14.26
C ASP A 397 17.43 12.51 -13.18
N ILE A 398 16.38 11.70 -13.31
CA ILE A 398 16.05 10.58 -12.42
C ILE A 398 15.70 9.32 -13.21
N ILE A 399 16.27 8.19 -12.81
CA ILE A 399 15.93 6.85 -13.28
C ILE A 399 15.32 6.09 -12.09
N ILE A 400 14.11 5.55 -12.25
CA ILE A 400 13.40 4.82 -11.20
C ILE A 400 13.27 3.36 -11.60
N CYS A 401 13.79 2.46 -10.78
CA CYS A 401 13.70 1.00 -11.00
C CYS A 401 12.73 0.39 -9.99
N ASP A 402 11.62 -0.20 -10.45
CA ASP A 402 10.83 -1.13 -9.63
C ASP A 402 11.44 -2.52 -9.73
N VAL A 403 11.67 -3.21 -8.61
CA VAL A 403 12.42 -4.47 -8.59
C VAL A 403 11.80 -5.55 -7.70
N ALA A 404 12.14 -6.80 -7.99
CA ALA A 404 11.69 -7.96 -7.22
C ALA A 404 12.27 -7.95 -5.79
N ALA A 405 11.55 -8.57 -4.85
CA ALA A 405 12.01 -8.71 -3.46
C ALA A 405 13.29 -9.57 -3.27
N PRO A 406 13.46 -10.71 -3.97
CA PRO A 406 14.63 -11.59 -3.84
C PRO A 406 15.98 -10.90 -4.03
N ILE A 407 16.93 -11.24 -3.14
CA ILE A 407 18.32 -10.75 -3.10
C ILE A 407 19.31 -11.87 -2.70
N GLU A 408 18.83 -13.10 -2.65
CA GLU A 408 19.61 -14.32 -2.57
C GLU A 408 20.55 -14.38 -3.78
N MET A 409 21.75 -14.92 -3.58
CA MET A 409 22.68 -15.19 -4.68
C MET A 409 22.72 -16.70 -4.89
N ASP A 410 22.41 -17.15 -6.11
CA ASP A 410 22.55 -18.55 -6.48
C ASP A 410 24.02 -18.97 -6.28
N GLU A 411 24.25 -20.11 -5.61
CA GLU A 411 25.60 -20.67 -5.50
C GLU A 411 26.14 -20.96 -6.90
N GLU A 412 27.41 -20.61 -7.15
CA GLU A 412 28.06 -20.85 -8.44
C GLU A 412 28.38 -22.34 -8.64
N LEU A 413 27.34 -23.10 -9.00
CA LEU A 413 27.39 -24.49 -9.44
C LEU A 413 28.48 -24.63 -10.51
N THR A 414 29.61 -25.18 -10.10
CA THR A 414 30.87 -25.00 -10.82
C THR A 414 30.95 -25.92 -12.04
N PHE A 415 30.47 -25.46 -13.21
CA PHE A 415 31.02 -25.85 -14.51
C PHE A 415 30.66 -24.83 -15.62
N ASP A 416 31.61 -24.54 -16.51
CA ASP A 416 31.50 -23.77 -17.76
C ASP A 416 30.73 -22.42 -17.73
N GLY A 417 31.35 -21.44 -17.05
CA GLY A 417 31.14 -20.01 -17.30
C GLY A 417 30.20 -19.29 -16.32
N PRO A 418 30.07 -17.95 -16.42
CA PRO A 418 29.19 -17.17 -15.56
C PRO A 418 27.73 -17.40 -15.97
N ALA A 419 27.08 -18.36 -15.34
CA ALA A 419 25.65 -18.60 -15.47
C ALA A 419 24.85 -17.33 -15.10
N PRO A 420 23.72 -17.04 -15.77
CA PRO A 420 22.85 -15.95 -15.37
C PRO A 420 22.28 -16.25 -13.98
N ARG A 421 22.37 -15.28 -13.05
CA ARG A 421 21.83 -15.40 -11.68
C ARG A 421 20.39 -14.92 -11.64
N ARG A 422 19.50 -15.62 -10.91
CA ARG A 422 18.05 -15.37 -10.90
C ARG A 422 17.68 -13.94 -10.51
N ASN A 423 18.44 -13.37 -9.58
CA ASN A 423 18.20 -12.05 -8.99
C ASN A 423 19.06 -10.93 -9.60
N ALA A 424 19.68 -11.18 -10.77
CA ALA A 424 20.61 -10.25 -11.42
C ALA A 424 20.04 -8.84 -11.60
N ALA A 425 18.76 -8.70 -11.99
CA ALA A 425 18.11 -7.41 -12.16
C ALA A 425 18.05 -6.59 -10.85
N THR A 426 17.47 -7.17 -9.79
CA THR A 426 17.37 -6.54 -8.47
C THR A 426 18.76 -6.17 -7.92
N LEU A 427 19.70 -7.12 -7.93
CA LEU A 427 21.05 -6.90 -7.39
C LEU A 427 21.80 -5.79 -8.14
N THR A 428 21.65 -5.70 -9.46
CA THR A 428 22.29 -4.64 -10.27
C THR A 428 21.67 -3.27 -10.00
N ALA A 429 20.34 -3.17 -9.93
CA ALA A 429 19.66 -1.91 -9.61
C ALA A 429 20.09 -1.36 -8.23
N LEU A 430 20.14 -2.23 -7.21
CA LEU A 430 20.61 -1.87 -5.87
C LEU A 430 22.08 -1.42 -5.89
N ALA A 431 22.96 -2.14 -6.58
CA ALA A 431 24.39 -1.83 -6.68
C ALA A 431 24.69 -0.49 -7.41
N GLU A 432 23.84 -0.08 -8.35
CA GLU A 432 24.00 1.16 -9.13
C GLU A 432 23.24 2.38 -8.54
N SER A 433 22.48 2.17 -7.45
CA SER A 433 21.55 3.16 -6.90
C SER A 433 22.20 4.30 -6.12
N ASP A 434 21.75 5.52 -6.38
CA ASP A 434 22.01 6.69 -5.53
C ASP A 434 21.08 6.73 -4.30
N ARG A 435 19.85 6.19 -4.43
CA ARG A 435 18.88 6.03 -3.33
C ARG A 435 18.08 4.73 -3.48
N VAL A 436 17.76 4.10 -2.35
CA VAL A 436 16.90 2.90 -2.30
C VAL A 436 15.72 3.15 -1.35
N ILE A 437 14.51 2.99 -1.84
CA ILE A 437 13.26 3.04 -1.07
C ILE A 437 12.85 1.61 -0.74
N VAL A 438 13.02 1.20 0.52
CA VAL A 438 12.72 -0.16 1.00
C VAL A 438 11.34 -0.19 1.63
N VAL A 439 10.40 -0.87 0.98
CA VAL A 439 8.97 -0.88 1.35
C VAL A 439 8.59 -2.18 2.08
N GLY A 440 8.01 -2.07 3.27
CA GLY A 440 7.35 -3.16 3.99
C GLY A 440 5.82 -2.98 4.04
N GLU A 441 5.08 -4.04 4.38
CA GLU A 441 3.64 -3.94 4.67
C GLU A 441 3.43 -3.49 6.13
N ALA A 442 2.52 -2.54 6.36
CA ALA A 442 2.24 -1.94 7.65
C ALA A 442 1.29 -2.78 8.52
N ASP A 443 1.71 -4.01 8.84
CA ASP A 443 1.01 -4.91 9.77
C ASP A 443 1.97 -5.81 10.57
N VAL A 444 1.38 -6.72 11.36
CA VAL A 444 2.10 -7.65 12.25
C VAL A 444 3.01 -8.66 11.54
N VAL A 445 2.86 -8.84 10.22
CA VAL A 445 3.72 -9.73 9.41
C VAL A 445 4.76 -8.91 8.63
N GLY A 446 4.37 -7.76 8.09
CA GLY A 446 5.27 -6.93 7.28
C GLY A 446 6.33 -6.18 8.08
N LEU A 447 6.03 -5.71 9.30
CA LEU A 447 7.01 -5.01 10.15
C LEU A 447 8.20 -5.93 10.55
N PRO A 448 8.01 -7.16 11.07
CA PRO A 448 9.13 -8.07 11.32
C PRO A 448 9.94 -8.42 10.07
N ARG A 449 9.29 -8.56 8.90
CA ARG A 449 9.98 -8.78 7.63
C ARG A 449 10.87 -7.59 7.25
N LEU A 450 10.39 -6.36 7.40
CA LEU A 450 11.18 -5.17 7.07
C LEU A 450 12.35 -4.98 8.05
N ILE A 451 12.17 -5.32 9.34
CA ILE A 451 13.25 -5.28 10.33
C ILE A 451 14.36 -6.29 9.98
N ASN A 452 14.01 -7.51 9.59
CA ASN A 452 14.99 -8.52 9.19
C ASN A 452 15.70 -8.13 7.88
N LEU A 453 14.96 -7.61 6.90
CA LEU A 453 15.53 -7.10 5.64
C LEU A 453 16.52 -5.94 5.88
N ALA A 454 16.20 -5.04 6.82
CA ALA A 454 17.10 -3.95 7.20
C ALA A 454 18.39 -4.43 7.89
N ARG A 455 18.35 -5.53 8.64
CA ARG A 455 19.56 -6.18 9.18
C ARG A 455 20.42 -6.81 8.08
N GLU A 456 19.79 -7.52 7.16
CA GLU A 456 20.49 -8.13 6.02
C GLU A 456 21.21 -7.08 5.15
N VAL A 457 20.60 -5.89 4.96
CA VAL A 457 21.23 -4.73 4.31
C VAL A 457 22.40 -4.16 5.12
N GLN A 458 22.34 -4.18 6.46
CA GLN A 458 23.45 -3.76 7.33
C GLN A 458 24.60 -4.79 7.35
N GLU A 459 24.29 -6.07 7.15
CA GLU A 459 25.25 -7.18 7.11
C GLU A 459 25.90 -7.34 5.72
N ARG A 460 25.26 -6.83 4.65
CA ARG A 460 25.77 -6.83 3.26
C ARG A 460 25.98 -5.41 2.70
N PRO A 461 27.03 -4.69 3.13
CA PRO A 461 27.34 -3.34 2.66
C PRO A 461 27.78 -3.27 1.18
N ASP A 462 28.05 -4.41 0.56
CA ASP A 462 28.34 -4.62 -0.85
C ASP A 462 27.09 -4.68 -1.76
N LEU A 463 25.88 -4.77 -1.17
CA LEU A 463 24.61 -4.83 -1.89
C LEU A 463 24.24 -3.52 -2.61
N MET A 464 24.86 -2.39 -2.26
CA MET A 464 24.50 -1.05 -2.74
C MET A 464 25.73 -0.18 -3.05
N ALA A 465 25.55 0.86 -3.86
CA ALA A 465 26.62 1.79 -4.18
C ALA A 465 27.22 2.46 -2.92
N PRO A 466 28.55 2.67 -2.84
CA PRO A 466 29.15 3.41 -1.73
C PRO A 466 28.57 4.83 -1.58
N GLY A 467 27.84 5.06 -0.48
CA GLY A 467 27.14 6.32 -0.22
C GLY A 467 25.67 6.37 -0.67
N ALA A 468 25.10 5.25 -1.13
CA ALA A 468 23.67 5.15 -1.44
C ALA A 468 22.80 5.49 -0.21
N SER A 469 21.77 6.30 -0.42
CA SER A 469 20.81 6.68 0.62
C SER A 469 19.72 5.61 0.76
N VAL A 470 19.70 4.86 1.86
CA VAL A 470 18.60 3.89 2.13
C VAL A 470 17.48 4.57 2.95
N GLN A 471 16.23 4.38 2.54
CA GLN A 471 15.05 4.79 3.30
C GLN A 471 14.12 3.60 3.56
N TYR A 472 13.59 3.49 4.78
CA TYR A 472 12.66 2.43 5.18
C TYR A 472 11.24 2.97 5.37
N TRP A 473 10.26 2.39 4.67
CA TRP A 473 8.87 2.82 4.68
C TRP A 473 7.92 1.64 4.89
N LEU A 474 6.87 1.83 5.69
CA LEU A 474 5.78 0.85 5.84
C LEU A 474 4.54 1.35 5.10
N ASN A 475 3.98 0.54 4.20
CA ASN A 475 2.85 0.89 3.35
C ASN A 475 1.56 0.17 3.73
N ARG A 476 0.41 0.74 3.36
CA ARG A 476 -0.95 0.23 3.64
C ARG A 476 -1.30 0.16 5.13
N SER A 477 -0.87 1.16 5.90
CA SER A 477 -1.20 1.30 7.31
C SER A 477 -2.71 1.43 7.51
N ARG A 478 -3.26 0.56 8.35
CA ARG A 478 -4.70 0.38 8.55
C ARG A 478 -4.99 0.02 10.01
N ARG A 479 -5.99 0.69 10.60
CA ARG A 479 -6.35 0.60 12.02
C ARG A 479 -6.80 -0.81 12.41
N GLU A 480 -7.33 -1.53 11.45
CA GLU A 480 -7.86 -2.89 11.57
C GLU A 480 -6.76 -3.95 11.73
N ALA A 481 -5.52 -3.66 11.30
CA ALA A 481 -4.38 -4.60 11.38
C ALA A 481 -3.31 -4.19 12.40
N ALA A 482 -3.26 -2.92 12.81
CA ALA A 482 -2.26 -2.39 13.75
C ALA A 482 -2.86 -1.67 14.98
N GLY A 483 -4.18 -1.67 15.12
CA GLY A 483 -4.89 -0.96 16.19
C GLY A 483 -4.85 0.56 16.02
N PHE A 484 -5.19 1.30 17.08
CA PHE A 484 -5.20 2.77 17.03
C PHE A 484 -3.77 3.31 17.11
N ASN A 485 -3.54 4.51 16.54
CA ASN A 485 -2.22 5.12 16.29
C ASN A 485 -1.18 4.11 15.76
N PRO A 486 -1.40 3.55 14.55
CA PRO A 486 -0.55 2.50 14.00
C PRO A 486 0.87 3.00 13.69
N GLU A 487 1.02 4.26 13.28
CA GLU A 487 2.34 4.84 12.99
C GLU A 487 3.23 4.93 14.24
N ALA A 488 2.73 5.48 15.36
CA ALA A 488 3.54 5.60 16.57
C ALA A 488 3.99 4.21 17.08
N LYS A 489 3.09 3.22 17.05
CA LYS A 489 3.41 1.83 17.40
C LYS A 489 4.45 1.21 16.48
N MET A 490 4.37 1.45 15.17
CA MET A 490 5.37 0.93 14.22
C MET A 490 6.74 1.59 14.44
N ARG A 491 6.79 2.92 14.67
CA ARG A 491 8.02 3.65 14.97
C ARG A 491 8.66 3.21 16.29
N ASP A 492 7.88 3.05 17.34
CA ASP A 492 8.32 2.50 18.63
C ASP A 492 8.91 1.10 18.46
N ASN A 493 8.13 0.14 17.93
CA ASN A 493 8.62 -1.23 17.72
C ASN A 493 9.86 -1.30 16.82
N TRP A 494 9.95 -0.49 15.76
CA TRP A 494 11.14 -0.37 14.93
C TRP A 494 12.38 0.09 15.74
N SER A 495 12.23 1.16 16.52
CA SER A 495 13.33 1.76 17.30
C SER A 495 13.88 0.84 18.40
N ARG A 496 13.12 -0.16 18.84
CA ARG A 496 13.58 -1.20 19.79
C ARG A 496 14.53 -2.22 19.15
N TYR A 497 14.56 -2.31 17.82
CA TYR A 497 15.29 -3.35 17.09
C TYR A 497 16.37 -2.82 16.14
N LEU A 498 16.31 -1.54 15.77
CA LEU A 498 17.18 -0.89 14.78
C LEU A 498 17.49 0.56 15.18
N SER A 499 18.74 0.98 14.97
CA SER A 499 19.22 2.35 15.18
C SER A 499 19.01 3.28 13.99
N VAL A 500 18.83 2.72 12.78
CA VAL A 500 18.42 3.48 11.58
C VAL A 500 16.96 3.95 11.73
N PRO A 501 16.60 5.16 11.27
CA PRO A 501 15.23 5.64 11.38
C PRO A 501 14.29 4.89 10.43
N LEU A 502 13.04 4.70 10.85
CA LEU A 502 11.93 4.46 9.94
C LEU A 502 11.52 5.81 9.36
N ASN A 503 11.56 5.99 8.03
CA ASN A 503 11.25 7.27 7.40
C ASN A 503 9.76 7.60 7.56
N GLY A 504 8.87 6.69 7.14
CA GLY A 504 7.43 6.93 7.23
C GLY A 504 6.53 5.69 7.24
N VAL A 505 5.27 5.95 7.59
CA VAL A 505 4.17 4.98 7.62
C VAL A 505 3.03 5.53 6.77
N ILE A 506 2.70 4.84 5.69
CA ILE A 506 1.84 5.33 4.61
C ILE A 506 0.42 4.76 4.79
N PRO A 507 -0.65 5.58 4.88
CA PRO A 507 -2.02 5.12 5.13
C PRO A 507 -2.63 4.35 3.94
N TYR A 508 -3.54 3.40 4.21
CA TYR A 508 -4.16 2.60 3.16
C TYR A 508 -5.44 3.23 2.56
N GLU A 509 -5.27 4.10 1.56
CA GLU A 509 -6.39 4.68 0.81
C GLU A 509 -7.02 3.70 -0.22
N ARG A 510 -7.46 2.53 0.25
CA ARG A 510 -7.94 1.41 -0.59
C ARG A 510 -8.87 1.88 -1.71
N LYS A 511 -9.95 2.60 -1.37
CA LYS A 511 -10.97 3.03 -2.36
C LYS A 511 -10.42 3.97 -3.43
N MET A 512 -9.45 4.82 -3.07
CA MET A 512 -8.83 5.76 -4.01
C MET A 512 -7.85 5.02 -4.92
N MET A 513 -6.97 4.19 -4.34
CA MET A 513 -5.97 3.42 -5.10
C MET A 513 -6.61 2.34 -5.98
N ASP A 514 -7.70 1.69 -5.53
CA ASP A 514 -8.48 0.73 -6.34
C ASP A 514 -9.26 1.39 -7.49
N ARG A 515 -9.43 2.73 -7.46
CA ARG A 515 -9.94 3.51 -8.62
C ARG A 515 -8.79 3.89 -9.55
N LEU A 516 -7.73 4.49 -9.02
CA LEU A 516 -6.56 4.95 -9.78
C LEU A 516 -5.96 3.81 -10.62
N ARG A 517 -5.70 2.64 -10.00
CA ARG A 517 -5.20 1.44 -10.68
C ARG A 517 -6.08 0.92 -11.82
N ARG A 518 -7.39 1.14 -11.77
CA ARG A 518 -8.33 0.71 -12.82
C ARG A 518 -8.32 1.67 -14.02
N ASN A 519 -7.80 2.87 -13.82
CA ASN A 519 -7.85 3.96 -14.78
C ASN A 519 -6.46 4.31 -15.36
N GLY A 520 -5.37 3.65 -14.92
CA GLY A 520 -3.99 4.05 -15.21
C GLY A 520 -3.55 5.38 -14.56
N GLU A 521 -4.38 5.99 -13.71
CA GLU A 521 -4.17 7.36 -13.20
C GLU A 521 -3.10 7.43 -12.10
N ALA A 522 -2.24 8.45 -12.14
CA ALA A 522 -1.38 8.79 -11.02
C ALA A 522 -2.17 9.55 -9.94
N LEU A 523 -1.87 9.30 -8.65
CA LEU A 523 -2.60 9.91 -7.52
C LEU A 523 -2.55 11.44 -7.54
N LEU A 524 -1.36 11.97 -7.85
CA LEU A 524 -1.06 13.39 -7.98
C LEU A 524 -2.05 14.13 -8.90
N GLU A 525 -2.50 13.47 -9.96
CA GLU A 525 -3.36 14.05 -11.00
C GLU A 525 -4.82 14.22 -10.58
N VAL A 526 -5.21 13.66 -9.44
CA VAL A 526 -6.60 13.70 -8.94
C VAL A 526 -6.68 14.19 -7.49
N ALA A 527 -5.62 14.00 -6.70
CA ALA A 527 -5.51 14.48 -5.34
C ALA A 527 -4.09 15.04 -5.04
N PRO A 528 -3.66 16.12 -5.70
CA PRO A 528 -2.29 16.65 -5.58
C PRO A 528 -1.91 17.12 -4.16
N ARG A 529 -2.90 17.37 -3.29
CA ARG A 529 -2.71 17.76 -1.89
C ARG A 529 -2.91 16.59 -0.90
N HIS A 530 -2.94 15.34 -1.38
CA HIS A 530 -3.13 14.18 -0.51
C HIS A 530 -1.88 13.90 0.34
N ALA A 531 -2.05 13.43 1.58
CA ALA A 531 -0.92 13.10 2.47
C ALA A 531 0.04 12.04 1.88
N LEU A 532 -0.47 11.18 1.00
CA LEU A 532 0.33 10.22 0.22
C LEU A 532 1.32 10.91 -0.74
N VAL A 533 0.91 12.02 -1.38
CA VAL A 533 1.79 12.80 -2.27
C VAL A 533 2.92 13.45 -1.47
N GLN A 534 2.64 13.90 -0.24
CA GLN A 534 3.67 14.42 0.67
C GLN A 534 4.68 13.33 1.09
N ALA A 535 4.23 12.08 1.25
CA ALA A 535 5.14 10.95 1.49
C ALA A 535 6.01 10.63 0.26
N PHE A 536 5.47 10.73 -0.96
CA PHE A 536 6.24 10.56 -2.20
C PHE A 536 7.25 11.71 -2.40
N ASP A 537 6.89 12.95 -2.06
CA ASP A 537 7.78 14.11 -2.10
C ASP A 537 8.98 13.92 -1.13
N ALA A 538 8.72 13.45 0.09
CA ALA A 538 9.76 13.10 1.07
C ALA A 538 10.65 11.91 0.65
N MET A 539 10.16 10.99 -0.18
CA MET A 539 11.00 9.95 -0.80
C MET A 539 11.98 10.53 -1.83
N LEU A 540 11.63 11.65 -2.47
CA LEU A 540 12.40 12.31 -3.53
C LEU A 540 13.20 13.53 -3.03
N GLU A 541 12.99 13.98 -1.79
CA GLU A 541 13.72 15.10 -1.16
C GLU A 541 15.24 14.95 -1.33
N GLY A 542 15.88 15.91 -1.99
CA GLY A 542 17.32 15.90 -2.26
C GLY A 542 17.81 14.96 -3.36
N MET A 543 16.91 14.27 -4.08
CA MET A 543 17.23 13.64 -5.37
C MET A 543 17.33 14.70 -6.47
N TYR A 544 16.43 15.70 -6.43
CA TYR A 544 16.42 16.85 -7.32
C TYR A 544 17.65 17.73 -7.07
N ALA A 545 18.59 17.72 -8.02
CA ALA A 545 19.84 18.48 -7.94
C ALA A 545 19.81 19.79 -8.75
N VAL A 546 18.62 20.25 -9.16
CA VAL A 546 18.40 21.46 -9.98
C VAL A 546 17.21 22.27 -9.43
N GLN A 547 17.51 23.33 -8.68
CA GLN A 547 16.90 24.62 -9.04
C GLN A 547 17.78 25.22 -10.14
N PRO A 548 17.21 25.80 -11.21
CA PRO A 548 18.02 26.53 -12.17
C PRO A 548 18.71 27.71 -11.48
N VAL A 549 20.00 27.90 -11.77
CA VAL A 549 20.72 29.10 -11.34
C VAL A 549 20.07 30.31 -12.02
N THR A 550 19.75 31.33 -11.23
CA THR A 550 19.01 32.53 -11.64
C THR A 550 19.92 33.66 -12.11
#